data_AF-A0A2K5DD52-F1
#
_entry.id   AF-A0A2K5DD52-F1
#
_cell.length_a   1.000
_cell.length_b   1.000
_cell.length_c   1.000
_cell.angle_alpha   90.00
_cell.angle_beta   90.00
_cell.angle_gamma   90.00
#
_symmetry.space_group_name_H-M   'P 1'
#
loop_
_entity.id
_entity.type
_entity.pdbx_description
1 polymer ?
#
loop_
_entity_poly.entity_id
_entity_poly.type
_entity_poly.pdbx_seq_one_letter_code
_entity_poly.pdbx_strand_id
1 'polypeptide(L)'
;WVGCEPGGLAPPATSVTALIWGYRGEAAGGRQGHCSKEDEDVCVFKCSVSRETECSRVGKQSFIITLGCNSVLIQFATPNDFCSFYNILKTCRGHTLERSVFSERTEESSAVQYFQFYGYLSQQQNMMQDYVRTGTYQRAILQNHTDFKDKIVLDVGCGSGILSFFAAQAGARKIYAVEASTMAQHAEVLVKSNNLTDRIVVIPGKVEEVSLPEQVDIIISEPMGYMLFNERMLESYLHAKKYLKPSGNMFPTIGDVHLAPFTDEQLYMEQFTKANFWYQPSFHGVDLSALRGAAVDEYFRQPVVDTFDIRILMAKSVKYTVNFLEAKEGDLHRIEIPFKFHMLHSGLVHGLAFWFDVAFIGSIMTVWLSTAPTEPLTHWYQVRCLFQSPLFAKAGDTLSGTCLLIANKRQSYDISIVAQVDQTGSKSSNLLDLKNPFFRYTGTTPSPPPGSHYTSPSENMWNTGSTYNLSSGMAVAGMPTAYDLSSVIAGGSSVGHNNLIPLGSSGAQGSGGSGSSAHYAVNSQFTMGGPAISMASPMSIPTNTMHYGS
;
A
#
# COMPACT_ATOMS: atom_id res chain seq x y z
N TRP A 1 -11.49 -7.78 40.52
CA TRP A 1 -10.19 -7.10 40.32
C TRP A 1 -9.12 -8.16 40.15
N VAL A 2 -8.05 -7.90 39.39
CA VAL A 2 -6.89 -8.80 39.31
C VAL A 2 -5.68 -8.00 39.79
N GLY A 3 -5.11 -8.44 40.91
CA GLY A 3 -3.87 -7.87 41.46
C GLY A 3 -2.70 -8.81 41.16
N CYS A 4 -1.56 -8.27 40.75
CA CYS A 4 -0.33 -9.02 40.57
C CYS A 4 0.72 -8.52 41.57
N GLU A 5 1.23 -9.40 42.41
CA GLU A 5 2.38 -9.12 43.27
C GLU A 5 3.64 -9.78 42.70
N PRO A 6 4.76 -9.06 42.56
CA PRO A 6 6.04 -9.68 42.26
C PRO A 6 6.49 -10.52 43.47
N GLY A 7 6.80 -11.79 43.24
CA GLY A 7 7.39 -12.65 44.26
C GLY A 7 8.68 -12.03 44.80
N GLY A 8 8.81 -11.96 46.12
CA GLY A 8 9.88 -11.23 46.81
C GLY A 8 11.31 -11.63 46.40
N LEU A 9 12.14 -10.60 46.24
CA LEU A 9 13.62 -10.52 46.26
C LEU A 9 14.43 -11.65 45.55
N ALA A 10 14.80 -11.35 44.29
CA ALA A 10 15.91 -11.84 43.40
C ALA A 10 15.83 -13.25 42.75
N PRO A 11 16.39 -13.50 41.52
CA PRO A 11 16.59 -12.69 40.29
C PRO A 11 15.34 -12.80 39.35
N PRO A 12 15.32 -12.66 37.99
CA PRO A 12 14.09 -12.30 37.27
C PRO A 12 13.00 -13.36 37.48
N ALA A 13 11.84 -12.91 37.96
CA ALA A 13 10.75 -13.79 38.40
C ALA A 13 10.29 -14.73 37.27
N THR A 14 10.54 -16.02 37.44
CA THR A 14 10.17 -17.12 36.52
C THR A 14 8.68 -17.50 36.59
N SER A 15 7.91 -16.82 37.45
CA SER A 15 6.46 -17.02 37.59
C SER A 15 5.79 -15.75 38.14
N VAL A 16 4.53 -15.53 37.79
CA VAL A 16 3.69 -14.49 38.38
C VAL A 16 2.48 -15.12 39.05
N THR A 17 2.17 -14.65 40.25
CA THR A 17 0.97 -15.05 40.99
C THR A 17 -0.19 -14.17 40.55
N ALA A 18 -1.20 -14.78 39.91
CA ALA A 18 -2.45 -14.12 39.62
C ALA A 18 -3.40 -14.27 40.82
N LEU A 19 -3.78 -13.15 41.44
CA LEU A 19 -4.82 -13.11 42.48
C LEU A 19 -6.15 -12.72 41.83
N ILE A 20 -7.10 -13.65 41.81
CA ILE A 20 -8.45 -13.42 41.29
C ILE A 20 -9.39 -13.20 42.47
N TRP A 21 -9.90 -11.97 42.56
CA TRP A 21 -10.89 -11.55 43.55
C TRP A 21 -12.29 -11.70 42.93
N GLY A 22 -13.14 -12.49 43.56
CA GLY A 22 -14.48 -12.82 43.08
C GLY A 22 -15.55 -12.21 43.98
N TYR A 23 -16.64 -11.74 43.38
CA TYR A 23 -17.85 -11.36 44.10
C TYR A 23 -18.72 -12.60 44.30
N ARG A 24 -19.12 -12.90 45.53
CA ARG A 24 -20.07 -13.98 45.81
C ARG A 24 -21.47 -13.50 45.39
N GLY A 25 -21.93 -13.91 44.20
CA GLY A 25 -23.33 -13.71 43.82
C GLY A 25 -24.22 -14.64 44.65
N GLU A 26 -25.03 -14.07 45.55
CA GLU A 26 -26.07 -14.81 46.26
C GLU A 26 -27.11 -15.34 45.26
N ALA A 27 -27.42 -16.63 45.39
CA ALA A 27 -28.53 -17.28 44.70
C ALA A 27 -29.87 -16.79 45.25
N ALA A 28 -30.87 -16.71 44.37
CA ALA A 28 -32.23 -16.27 44.64
C ALA A 28 -32.86 -16.90 45.91
N GLY A 29 -33.38 -16.05 46.81
CA GLY A 29 -34.22 -16.45 47.94
C GLY A 29 -34.34 -15.34 48.99
N GLY A 30 -35.52 -14.74 49.13
CA GLY A 30 -35.68 -13.46 49.83
C GLY A 30 -35.55 -13.46 51.35
N ARG A 31 -35.09 -12.32 51.89
CA ARG A 31 -35.66 -11.58 53.04
C ARG A 31 -34.85 -10.29 53.26
N GLN A 32 -35.55 -9.20 53.60
CA GLN A 32 -34.95 -7.93 54.02
C GLN A 32 -34.14 -8.10 55.31
N GLY A 33 -32.92 -7.59 55.32
CA GLY A 33 -32.11 -7.38 56.52
C GLY A 33 -30.94 -6.45 56.21
N HIS A 34 -30.88 -5.29 56.86
CA HIS A 34 -29.68 -4.46 56.93
C HIS A 34 -28.53 -5.25 57.56
N CYS A 35 -27.35 -5.25 56.94
CA CYS A 35 -26.10 -5.50 57.65
C CYS A 35 -24.94 -4.71 57.04
N SER A 36 -23.99 -4.40 57.92
CA SER A 36 -22.96 -3.37 57.92
C SER A 36 -21.80 -3.55 56.94
N LYS A 37 -21.12 -2.42 56.67
CA LYS A 37 -19.74 -2.35 56.17
C LYS A 37 -18.82 -3.28 56.95
N GLU A 38 -18.29 -4.29 56.28
CA GLU A 38 -17.00 -4.98 56.49
C GLU A 38 -17.08 -6.30 55.71
N ASP A 39 -16.83 -6.25 54.40
CA ASP A 39 -16.48 -7.45 53.63
C ASP A 39 -15.08 -7.20 53.08
N GLU A 40 -14.09 -7.78 53.76
CA GLU A 40 -12.73 -7.89 53.27
C GLU A 40 -12.76 -8.52 51.87
N ASP A 41 -12.00 -7.97 50.92
CA ASP A 41 -11.74 -8.61 49.64
C ASP A 41 -11.27 -10.05 49.92
N VAL A 42 -12.08 -11.06 49.62
CA VAL A 42 -11.69 -12.47 49.76
C VAL A 42 -11.08 -12.92 48.44
N CYS A 43 -9.81 -13.32 48.45
CA CYS A 43 -9.17 -13.92 47.27
C CYS A 43 -9.80 -15.30 47.03
N VAL A 44 -10.59 -15.43 45.97
CA VAL A 44 -11.40 -16.64 45.72
C VAL A 44 -10.63 -17.66 44.88
N PHE A 45 -9.61 -17.21 44.14
CA PHE A 45 -8.75 -18.09 43.36
C PHE A 45 -7.35 -17.50 43.18
N LYS A 46 -6.32 -18.28 43.55
CA LYS A 46 -4.90 -17.93 43.42
C LYS A 46 -4.22 -18.98 42.57
N CYS A 47 -3.62 -18.58 41.45
CA CYS A 47 -2.80 -19.48 40.65
C CYS A 47 -1.47 -18.82 40.27
N SER A 48 -0.42 -19.64 40.24
CA SER A 48 0.86 -19.25 39.67
C SER A 48 0.83 -19.53 38.18
N VAL A 49 1.10 -18.51 37.36
CA VAL A 49 1.25 -18.63 35.92
C VAL A 49 2.73 -18.58 35.60
N SER A 50 3.21 -19.61 34.91
CA SER A 50 4.59 -19.75 34.41
C SER A 50 4.60 -19.89 32.89
N ARG A 51 5.80 -20.01 32.31
CA ARG A 51 5.99 -20.24 30.87
C ARG A 51 5.30 -21.52 30.36
N GLU A 52 5.21 -22.53 31.22
CA GLU A 52 4.66 -23.85 30.93
C GLU A 52 3.14 -23.93 31.13
N THR A 53 2.52 -22.87 31.67
CA THR A 53 1.08 -22.86 31.94
C THR A 53 0.31 -22.76 30.61
N GLU A 54 -0.49 -23.78 30.29
CA GLU A 54 -1.36 -23.77 29.11
C GLU A 54 -2.47 -22.74 29.29
N CYS A 55 -2.61 -21.82 28.34
CA CYS A 55 -3.70 -20.86 28.36
C CYS A 55 -3.98 -20.33 26.96
N SER A 56 -5.25 -20.02 26.69
CA SER A 56 -5.72 -19.54 25.39
C SER A 56 -6.69 -18.38 25.56
N ARG A 57 -6.66 -17.44 24.61
CA ARG A 57 -7.64 -16.36 24.55
C ARG A 57 -8.98 -16.93 24.08
N VAL A 58 -10.06 -16.60 24.79
CA VAL A 58 -11.41 -16.97 24.41
C VAL A 58 -12.22 -15.68 24.21
N GLY A 59 -12.50 -15.32 22.97
CA GLY A 59 -13.25 -14.10 22.66
C GLY A 59 -12.50 -12.80 22.94
N LYS A 60 -13.24 -11.68 23.07
CA LYS A 60 -12.63 -10.34 23.14
C LYS A 60 -12.04 -10.00 24.51
N GLN A 61 -12.60 -10.53 25.59
CA GLN A 61 -12.31 -10.15 26.98
C GLN A 61 -12.23 -11.37 27.93
N SER A 62 -11.93 -12.55 27.42
CA SER A 62 -11.81 -13.74 28.26
C SER A 62 -10.56 -14.57 27.93
N PHE A 63 -10.10 -15.33 28.91
CA PHE A 63 -8.92 -16.16 28.83
C PHE A 63 -9.19 -17.49 29.55
N ILE A 64 -8.85 -18.62 28.91
CA ILE A 64 -8.86 -19.91 29.59
C ILE A 64 -7.45 -20.25 30.04
N ILE A 65 -7.29 -20.66 31.29
CA ILE A 65 -6.01 -21.11 31.86
C ILE A 65 -6.21 -22.53 32.36
N THR A 66 -5.38 -23.45 31.89
CA THR A 66 -5.36 -24.85 32.32
C THR A 66 -4.24 -25.07 33.32
N LEU A 67 -4.61 -25.54 34.51
CA LEU A 67 -3.73 -25.82 35.64
C LEU A 67 -3.87 -27.29 36.00
N GLY A 68 -2.99 -28.13 35.45
CA GLY A 68 -3.08 -29.58 35.58
C GLY A 68 -4.37 -30.12 34.95
N CYS A 69 -5.26 -30.70 35.77
CA CYS A 69 -6.52 -31.31 35.31
C CYS A 69 -7.70 -30.33 35.22
N ASN A 70 -7.53 -29.08 35.64
CA ASN A 70 -8.61 -28.10 35.73
C ASN A 70 -8.37 -26.94 34.77
N SER A 71 -9.40 -26.56 34.01
CA SER A 71 -9.39 -25.36 33.19
C SER A 71 -10.30 -24.31 33.80
N VAL A 72 -9.79 -23.08 33.92
CA VAL A 72 -10.51 -21.93 34.46
C VAL A 72 -10.68 -20.90 33.37
N LEU A 73 -11.94 -20.50 33.12
CA LEU A 73 -12.26 -19.37 32.26
C LEU A 73 -12.30 -18.09 33.08
N ILE A 74 -11.45 -17.14 32.75
CA ILE A 74 -11.37 -15.82 33.33
C ILE A 74 -12.04 -14.85 32.36
N GLN A 75 -13.07 -14.13 32.81
CA GLN A 75 -13.72 -13.07 32.05
C GLN A 75 -13.42 -11.73 32.73
N PHE A 76 -12.92 -10.76 31.94
CA PHE A 76 -12.52 -9.45 32.43
C PHE A 76 -13.69 -8.46 32.32
N ALA A 77 -13.86 -7.63 33.34
CA ALA A 77 -14.93 -6.62 33.38
C ALA A 77 -14.75 -5.54 32.29
N THR A 78 -13.50 -5.18 31.97
CA THR A 78 -13.18 -4.18 30.96
C THR A 78 -12.15 -4.70 29.95
N PRO A 79 -12.10 -4.16 28.71
CA PRO A 79 -11.04 -4.49 27.76
C PRO A 79 -9.64 -4.07 28.24
N ASN A 80 -9.55 -3.00 29.03
CA ASN A 80 -8.27 -2.53 29.58
C ASN A 80 -7.68 -3.53 30.58
N ASP A 81 -8.50 -4.10 31.46
CA ASP A 81 -8.03 -5.11 32.42
C ASP A 81 -7.54 -6.37 31.71
N PHE A 82 -8.26 -6.77 30.64
CA PHE A 82 -7.82 -7.85 29.76
C PHE A 82 -6.45 -7.54 29.14
N CYS A 83 -6.27 -6.34 28.57
CA CYS A 83 -5.00 -5.94 27.95
C CYS A 83 -3.85 -5.91 28.97
N SER A 84 -4.08 -5.39 30.17
CA SER A 84 -3.09 -5.37 31.26
C SER A 84 -2.67 -6.78 31.67
N PHE A 85 -3.64 -7.68 31.91
CA PHE A 85 -3.36 -9.07 32.25
C PHE A 85 -2.63 -9.81 31.12
N TYR A 86 -3.06 -9.62 29.87
CA TYR A 86 -2.44 -10.22 28.70
C TYR A 86 -0.98 -9.78 28.52
N ASN A 87 -0.68 -8.50 28.78
CA ASN A 87 0.68 -7.98 28.72
C ASN A 87 1.57 -8.58 29.82
N ILE A 88 1.07 -8.70 31.05
CA ILE A 88 1.79 -9.36 32.15
C ILE A 88 2.07 -10.83 31.78
N LEU A 89 1.07 -11.55 31.29
CA LEU A 89 1.19 -12.95 30.90
C LEU A 89 2.19 -13.15 29.74
N LYS A 90 2.24 -12.21 28.78
CA LYS A 90 3.28 -12.16 27.73
C LYS A 90 4.68 -11.99 28.34
N THR A 91 4.83 -11.08 29.30
CA THR A 91 6.12 -10.85 29.99
C THR A 91 6.59 -12.08 30.77
N CYS A 92 5.68 -12.78 31.46
CA CYS A 92 6.01 -13.98 32.25
C CYS A 92 6.38 -15.20 31.41
N ARG A 93 5.81 -15.33 30.20
CA ARG A 93 6.10 -16.44 29.29
C ARG A 93 7.47 -16.34 28.61
N GLY A 94 8.33 -15.41 29.03
CA GLY A 94 9.66 -15.26 28.47
C GLY A 94 9.65 -14.75 27.04
N HIS A 95 8.65 -13.94 26.65
CA HIS A 95 8.82 -13.05 25.49
C HIS A 95 9.74 -11.87 25.83
N THR A 96 10.88 -12.13 26.46
CA THR A 96 12.12 -11.46 26.08
C THR A 96 12.52 -12.07 24.74
N LEU A 97 11.74 -11.78 23.68
CA LEU A 97 12.35 -11.77 22.36
C LEU A 97 13.48 -10.75 22.49
N GLU A 98 14.72 -11.17 22.22
CA GLU A 98 15.70 -10.21 21.72
C GLU A 98 14.94 -9.37 20.68
N ARG A 99 14.79 -8.08 20.96
CA ARG A 99 14.01 -7.23 20.06
C ARG A 99 14.74 -7.23 18.74
N SER A 100 14.16 -7.92 17.76
CA SER A 100 14.66 -7.91 16.40
C SER A 100 14.55 -6.49 15.86
N VAL A 101 15.43 -6.13 14.91
CA VAL A 101 15.40 -4.81 14.28
C VAL A 101 14.00 -4.49 13.72
N PHE A 102 13.30 -5.49 13.19
CA PHE A 102 11.91 -5.38 12.76
C PHE A 102 10.95 -4.98 13.89
N SER A 103 11.05 -5.63 15.06
CA SER A 103 10.18 -5.38 16.21
C SER A 103 10.41 -4.02 16.87
N GLU A 104 11.62 -3.45 16.74
CA GLU A 104 11.92 -2.12 17.26
C GLU A 104 11.34 -1.01 16.38
N ARG A 105 11.35 -1.21 15.05
CA ARG A 105 10.89 -0.21 14.07
C ARG A 105 9.41 -0.29 13.71
N THR A 106 8.70 -1.35 14.13
CA THR A 106 7.32 -1.63 13.71
C THR A 106 6.39 -1.87 14.90
N GLU A 107 5.23 -1.20 14.91
CA GLU A 107 4.16 -1.48 15.86
C GLU A 107 3.54 -2.86 15.66
N GLU A 108 3.29 -3.58 16.75
CA GLU A 108 2.76 -4.96 16.71
C GLU A 108 1.42 -5.05 15.95
N SER A 109 0.52 -4.08 16.15
CA SER A 109 -0.77 -4.03 15.45
C SER A 109 -0.60 -3.91 13.94
N SER A 110 0.32 -3.05 13.48
CA SER A 110 0.64 -2.90 12.06
C SER A 110 1.25 -4.19 11.49
N ALA A 111 2.23 -4.76 12.19
CA ALA A 111 2.90 -6.00 11.76
C ALA A 111 1.92 -7.17 11.61
N VAL A 112 1.02 -7.36 12.59
CA VAL A 112 0.03 -8.44 12.55
C VAL A 112 -0.92 -8.26 11.37
N GLN A 113 -1.46 -7.07 11.15
CA GLN A 113 -2.34 -6.79 10.01
C GLN A 113 -1.62 -6.99 8.68
N TYR A 114 -0.37 -6.55 8.59
CA TYR A 114 0.47 -6.71 7.41
C TYR A 114 0.68 -8.19 7.04
N PHE A 115 1.14 -9.02 7.97
CA PHE A 115 1.38 -10.44 7.68
C PHE A 115 0.08 -11.23 7.49
N GLN A 116 -1.02 -10.83 8.13
CA GLN A 116 -2.34 -11.41 7.86
C GLN A 116 -2.80 -11.10 6.43
N PHE A 117 -2.60 -9.88 5.95
CA PHE A 117 -2.92 -9.49 4.58
C PHE A 117 -2.17 -10.36 3.56
N TYR A 118 -0.85 -10.53 3.73
CA TYR A 118 -0.04 -11.36 2.84
C TYR A 118 -0.26 -12.87 2.99
N GLY A 119 -0.91 -13.32 4.07
CA GLY A 119 -1.31 -14.70 4.29
C GLY A 119 -2.50 -15.16 3.43
N TYR A 120 -3.22 -14.25 2.75
CA TYR A 120 -4.32 -14.60 1.86
C TYR A 120 -3.83 -14.97 0.44
N LEU A 121 -4.25 -16.14 -0.06
CA LEU A 121 -3.98 -16.58 -1.43
C LEU A 121 -4.49 -15.60 -2.50
N SER A 122 -5.62 -14.92 -2.24
CA SER A 122 -6.16 -13.91 -3.16
C SER A 122 -5.21 -12.73 -3.36
N GLN A 123 -4.47 -12.31 -2.32
CA GLN A 123 -3.49 -11.23 -2.44
C GLN A 123 -2.26 -11.69 -3.23
N GLN A 124 -1.79 -12.92 -2.99
CA GLN A 124 -0.73 -13.52 -3.80
C GLN A 124 -1.15 -13.64 -5.26
N GLN A 125 -2.40 -14.04 -5.53
CA GLN A 125 -2.95 -14.11 -6.88
C GLN A 125 -2.98 -12.73 -7.55
N ASN A 126 -3.43 -11.67 -6.87
CA ASN A 126 -3.43 -10.31 -7.41
C ASN A 126 -2.03 -9.89 -7.89
N MET A 127 -1.00 -10.19 -7.09
CA MET A 127 0.40 -9.92 -7.42
C MET A 127 0.91 -10.77 -8.58
N MET A 128 0.57 -12.07 -8.61
CA MET A 128 1.00 -12.99 -9.67
C MET A 128 0.29 -12.75 -11.01
N GLN A 129 -0.94 -12.25 -11.00
CA GLN A 129 -1.70 -11.91 -12.20
C GLN A 129 -1.25 -10.60 -12.85
N ASP A 130 -0.50 -9.75 -12.14
CA ASP A 130 0.24 -8.66 -12.76
C ASP A 130 1.38 -9.26 -13.61
N TYR A 131 1.10 -9.41 -14.90
CA TYR A 131 2.01 -10.03 -15.85
C TYR A 131 3.25 -9.16 -16.13
N VAL A 132 3.10 -7.83 -16.09
CA VAL A 132 4.23 -6.90 -16.25
C VAL A 132 5.21 -7.14 -15.11
N ARG A 133 4.72 -7.23 -13.89
CA ARG A 133 5.52 -7.61 -12.71
C ARG A 133 6.13 -9.00 -12.87
N THR A 134 5.30 -10.03 -12.88
CA THR A 134 5.77 -11.43 -12.75
C THR A 134 6.63 -11.84 -13.94
N GLY A 135 6.24 -11.45 -15.15
CA GLY A 135 6.99 -11.75 -16.37
C GLY A 135 8.33 -11.02 -16.43
N THR A 136 8.43 -9.79 -15.93
CA THR A 136 9.71 -9.05 -15.94
C THR A 136 10.72 -9.65 -14.96
N TYR A 137 10.28 -10.05 -13.77
CA TYR A 137 11.12 -10.81 -12.83
C TYR A 137 11.62 -12.12 -13.43
N GLN A 138 10.73 -12.91 -14.05
CA GLN A 138 11.13 -14.16 -14.69
C GLN A 138 12.17 -13.91 -15.79
N ARG A 139 11.95 -12.92 -16.66
CA ARG A 139 12.91 -12.57 -17.72
C ARG A 139 14.24 -12.12 -17.14
N ALA A 140 14.25 -11.23 -16.15
CA ALA A 140 15.47 -10.76 -15.51
C ALA A 140 16.32 -11.91 -14.96
N ILE A 141 15.68 -12.87 -14.28
CA ILE A 141 16.34 -14.04 -13.70
C ILE A 141 16.83 -15.01 -14.78
N LEU A 142 15.98 -15.37 -15.76
CA LEU A 142 16.34 -16.35 -16.79
C LEU A 142 17.36 -15.81 -17.80
N GLN A 143 17.27 -14.54 -18.19
CA GLN A 143 18.23 -13.92 -19.12
C GLN A 143 19.60 -13.71 -18.48
N ASN A 144 19.65 -13.56 -17.16
CA ASN A 144 20.89 -13.51 -16.38
C ASN A 144 21.18 -14.84 -15.69
N HIS A 145 20.86 -15.98 -16.32
CA HIS A 145 21.00 -17.30 -15.70
C HIS A 145 22.42 -17.60 -15.17
N THR A 146 23.48 -16.95 -15.68
CA THR A 146 24.85 -17.11 -15.14
C THR A 146 25.00 -16.61 -13.71
N ASP A 147 24.16 -15.66 -13.29
CA ASP A 147 24.12 -15.14 -11.92
C ASP A 147 23.38 -16.08 -10.95
N PHE A 148 22.69 -17.10 -11.48
CA PHE A 148 21.91 -18.06 -10.71
C PHE A 148 22.45 -19.48 -10.82
N LYS A 149 22.98 -19.90 -11.97
CA LYS A 149 23.41 -21.27 -12.23
C LYS A 149 24.47 -21.71 -11.21
N ASP A 150 24.18 -22.82 -10.52
CA ASP A 150 25.01 -23.41 -9.47
C ASP A 150 25.28 -22.49 -8.26
N LYS A 151 24.51 -21.40 -8.12
CA LYS A 151 24.61 -20.43 -7.02
C LYS A 151 23.67 -20.73 -5.87
N ILE A 152 23.94 -20.11 -4.72
CA ILE A 152 23.07 -20.11 -3.55
C ILE A 152 22.28 -18.79 -3.55
N VAL A 153 20.96 -18.89 -3.43
CA VAL A 153 20.02 -17.77 -3.53
C VAL A 153 19.27 -17.58 -2.21
N LEU A 154 19.03 -16.34 -1.81
CA LEU A 154 18.07 -15.98 -0.76
C LEU A 154 16.89 -15.24 -1.40
N ASP A 155 15.67 -15.73 -1.18
CA ASP A 155 14.42 -15.08 -1.57
C ASP A 155 13.76 -14.48 -0.32
N VAL A 156 13.71 -13.15 -0.22
CA VAL A 156 13.26 -12.42 0.97
C VAL A 156 11.80 -12.02 0.81
N GLY A 157 10.93 -12.54 1.69
CA GLY A 157 9.48 -12.37 1.58
C GLY A 157 8.94 -13.13 0.38
N CYS A 158 9.23 -14.44 0.33
CA CYS A 158 9.01 -15.23 -0.88
C CYS A 158 7.53 -15.39 -1.26
N GLY A 159 6.59 -15.09 -0.34
CA GLY A 159 5.15 -15.24 -0.57
C GLY A 159 4.82 -16.68 -0.98
N SER A 160 4.25 -16.85 -2.17
CA SER A 160 3.98 -18.18 -2.76
C SER A 160 5.24 -18.96 -3.18
N GLY A 161 6.41 -18.32 -3.20
CA GLY A 161 7.68 -18.88 -3.66
C GLY A 161 7.96 -18.68 -5.15
N ILE A 162 7.15 -17.89 -5.87
CA ILE A 162 7.23 -17.75 -7.34
C ILE A 162 8.64 -17.36 -7.84
N LEU A 163 9.33 -16.44 -7.14
CA LEU A 163 10.68 -16.01 -7.52
C LEU A 163 11.72 -17.12 -7.26
N SER A 164 11.58 -17.86 -6.17
CA SER A 164 12.37 -19.07 -5.91
C SER A 164 12.24 -20.12 -7.02
N PHE A 165 11.04 -20.30 -7.59
CA PHE A 165 10.86 -21.19 -8.74
C PHE A 165 11.59 -20.67 -9.99
N PHE A 166 11.59 -19.36 -10.25
CA PHE A 166 12.37 -18.78 -11.35
C PHE A 166 13.87 -18.95 -11.16
N ALA A 167 14.38 -18.77 -9.93
CA ALA A 167 15.78 -19.05 -9.61
C ALA A 167 16.13 -20.54 -9.81
N ALA A 168 15.22 -21.45 -9.45
CA ALA A 168 15.38 -22.88 -9.73
C ALA A 168 15.40 -23.18 -11.23
N GLN A 169 14.55 -22.53 -12.03
CA GLN A 169 14.56 -22.63 -13.50
C GLN A 169 15.88 -22.13 -14.11
N ALA A 170 16.48 -21.06 -13.55
CA ALA A 170 17.77 -20.54 -13.96
C ALA A 170 18.98 -21.41 -13.51
N GLY A 171 18.74 -22.50 -12.78
CA GLY A 171 19.77 -23.46 -12.41
C GLY A 171 20.42 -23.24 -11.03
N ALA A 172 19.80 -22.48 -10.12
CA ALA A 172 20.32 -22.28 -8.76
C ALA A 172 20.53 -23.58 -7.96
N ARG A 173 21.70 -23.78 -7.36
CA ARG A 173 22.03 -25.00 -6.61
C ARG A 173 21.14 -25.15 -5.36
N LYS A 174 20.93 -24.05 -4.64
CA LYS A 174 20.16 -24.00 -3.40
C LYS A 174 19.47 -22.64 -3.28
N ILE A 175 18.21 -22.63 -2.85
CA ILE A 175 17.43 -21.43 -2.63
C ILE A 175 16.84 -21.49 -1.21
N TYR A 176 17.13 -20.47 -0.41
CA TYR A 176 16.50 -20.25 0.89
C TYR A 176 15.36 -19.25 0.72
N ALA A 177 14.12 -19.71 0.89
CA ALA A 177 12.92 -18.92 0.67
C ALA A 177 12.31 -18.51 2.02
N VAL A 178 12.56 -17.27 2.45
CA VAL A 178 12.13 -16.77 3.78
C VAL A 178 10.78 -16.07 3.65
N GLU A 179 9.81 -16.47 4.45
CA GLU A 179 8.46 -15.88 4.48
C GLU A 179 7.91 -15.80 5.90
N ALA A 180 7.46 -14.63 6.31
CA ALA A 180 7.04 -14.37 7.69
C ALA A 180 5.55 -14.67 7.95
N SER A 181 4.71 -14.59 6.91
CA SER A 181 3.28 -14.90 7.00
C SER A 181 3.02 -16.41 6.95
N THR A 182 1.75 -16.79 7.14
CA THR A 182 1.30 -18.17 6.97
C THR A 182 1.44 -18.68 5.54
N MET A 183 1.71 -17.79 4.56
CA MET A 183 1.94 -18.18 3.16
C MET A 183 3.13 -19.13 2.99
N ALA A 184 4.10 -19.11 3.92
CA ALA A 184 5.20 -20.07 3.96
C ALA A 184 4.72 -21.55 3.88
N GLN A 185 3.57 -21.87 4.49
CA GLN A 185 3.00 -23.21 4.43
C GLN A 185 2.53 -23.57 3.02
N HIS A 186 1.97 -22.62 2.29
CA HIS A 186 1.55 -22.82 0.90
C HIS A 186 2.75 -22.90 -0.05
N ALA A 187 3.79 -22.08 0.17
CA ALA A 187 5.05 -22.18 -0.56
C ALA A 187 5.67 -23.58 -0.41
N GLU A 188 5.71 -24.12 0.82
CA GLU A 188 6.22 -25.47 1.10
C GLU A 188 5.41 -26.56 0.37
N VAL A 189 4.09 -26.41 0.27
CA VAL A 189 3.24 -27.31 -0.53
C VAL A 189 3.62 -27.25 -2.01
N LEU A 190 3.82 -26.05 -2.57
CA LEU A 190 4.22 -25.88 -3.97
C LEU A 190 5.62 -26.44 -4.24
N VAL A 191 6.56 -26.28 -3.32
CA VAL A 191 7.92 -26.84 -3.45
C VAL A 191 7.86 -28.37 -3.55
N LYS A 192 7.06 -29.01 -2.68
CA LYS A 192 6.83 -30.46 -2.71
C LYS A 192 6.16 -30.92 -3.99
N SER A 193 5.06 -30.27 -4.41
CA SER A 193 4.31 -30.67 -5.61
C SER A 193 5.10 -30.51 -6.90
N ASN A 194 6.08 -29.61 -6.93
CA ASN A 194 6.97 -29.38 -8.07
C ASN A 194 8.28 -30.17 -7.99
N ASN A 195 8.44 -31.07 -7.01
CA ASN A 195 9.63 -31.92 -6.84
C ASN A 195 10.94 -31.12 -6.72
N LEU A 196 10.93 -30.02 -5.97
CA LEU A 196 12.10 -29.13 -5.79
C LEU A 196 12.59 -29.09 -4.33
N THR A 197 12.20 -30.05 -3.49
CA THR A 197 12.57 -30.11 -2.07
C THR A 197 14.06 -30.24 -1.80
N ASP A 198 14.83 -30.73 -2.77
CA ASP A 198 16.29 -30.82 -2.72
C ASP A 198 16.97 -29.45 -2.95
N ARG A 199 16.30 -28.54 -3.65
CA ARG A 199 16.83 -27.24 -4.08
C ARG A 199 16.25 -26.04 -3.33
N ILE A 200 14.94 -26.03 -3.04
CA ILE A 200 14.26 -24.92 -2.35
C ILE A 200 13.98 -25.33 -0.91
N VAL A 201 14.43 -24.51 0.05
CA VAL A 201 14.17 -24.67 1.48
C VAL A 201 13.35 -23.48 1.95
N VAL A 202 12.09 -23.73 2.32
CA VAL A 202 11.21 -22.69 2.87
C VAL A 202 11.51 -22.52 4.35
N ILE A 203 11.76 -21.28 4.77
CA ILE A 203 12.10 -20.91 6.15
C ILE A 203 11.03 -19.94 6.66
N PRO A 204 10.09 -20.41 7.51
CA PRO A 204 9.08 -19.54 8.08
C PRO A 204 9.70 -18.58 9.12
N GLY A 205 9.48 -17.29 8.96
CA GLY A 205 9.94 -16.25 9.89
C GLY A 205 10.37 -14.96 9.20
N LYS A 206 10.72 -13.96 10.00
CA LYS A 206 11.25 -12.68 9.50
C LYS A 206 12.74 -12.80 9.21
N VAL A 207 13.22 -12.18 8.14
CA VAL A 207 14.64 -12.25 7.74
C VAL A 207 15.59 -11.68 8.81
N GLU A 208 15.08 -10.77 9.64
CA GLU A 208 15.78 -10.20 10.80
C GLU A 208 15.99 -11.24 11.92
N GLU A 209 15.13 -12.26 12.02
CA GLU A 209 15.02 -13.20 13.16
C GLU A 209 15.49 -14.62 12.82
N VAL A 210 15.40 -15.04 11.56
CA VAL A 210 15.83 -16.38 11.13
C VAL A 210 17.36 -16.49 11.06
N SER A 211 17.87 -17.71 10.90
CA SER A 211 19.29 -17.99 10.66
C SER A 211 19.44 -18.86 9.42
N LEU A 212 20.39 -18.51 8.55
CA LEU A 212 20.75 -19.30 7.38
C LEU A 212 22.03 -20.10 7.65
N PRO A 213 22.16 -21.32 7.10
CA PRO A 213 23.32 -22.18 7.35
C PRO A 213 24.59 -21.75 6.59
N GLU A 214 24.47 -20.90 5.56
CA GLU A 214 25.59 -20.44 4.73
C GLU A 214 25.30 -19.07 4.08
N GLN A 215 26.34 -18.36 3.66
CA GLN A 215 26.21 -17.11 2.89
C GLN A 215 25.73 -17.39 1.46
N VAL A 216 24.96 -16.45 0.90
CA VAL A 216 24.36 -16.55 -0.45
C VAL A 216 25.12 -15.72 -1.49
N ASP A 217 25.03 -16.12 -2.75
CA ASP A 217 25.64 -15.42 -3.89
C ASP A 217 24.76 -14.28 -4.40
N ILE A 218 23.43 -14.41 -4.28
CA ILE A 218 22.47 -13.42 -4.75
C ILE A 218 21.23 -13.38 -3.85
N ILE A 219 20.72 -12.18 -3.58
CA ILE A 219 19.44 -11.97 -2.90
C ILE A 219 18.41 -11.49 -3.92
N ILE A 220 17.28 -12.18 -3.99
CA ILE A 220 16.11 -11.79 -4.77
C ILE A 220 14.98 -11.37 -3.83
N SER A 221 14.20 -10.37 -4.24
CA SER A 221 12.99 -9.97 -3.53
C SER A 221 12.09 -9.13 -4.44
N GLU A 222 10.83 -9.00 -4.05
CA GLU A 222 9.94 -7.95 -4.51
C GLU A 222 9.53 -7.10 -3.29
N PRO A 223 10.35 -6.10 -2.92
CA PRO A 223 10.12 -5.28 -1.74
C PRO A 223 9.45 -3.93 -2.05
N MET A 224 8.94 -3.71 -3.27
CA MET A 224 8.48 -2.40 -3.71
C MET A 224 7.03 -2.15 -3.33
N GLY A 225 6.80 -1.09 -2.54
CA GLY A 225 5.47 -0.57 -2.27
C GLY A 225 5.10 0.62 -3.17
N TYR A 226 3.96 1.26 -2.88
CA TYR A 226 3.64 2.58 -3.44
C TYR A 226 4.80 3.57 -3.22
N MET A 227 5.07 4.40 -4.24
CA MET A 227 6.23 5.31 -4.25
C MET A 227 7.56 4.61 -3.95
N LEU A 228 7.73 3.33 -4.34
CA LEU A 228 8.85 2.44 -4.04
C LEU A 228 8.99 2.05 -2.55
N PHE A 229 8.84 3.01 -1.64
CA PHE A 229 9.23 2.88 -0.23
C PHE A 229 8.12 2.41 0.71
N ASN A 230 6.84 2.52 0.35
CA ASN A 230 5.74 2.12 1.24
C ASN A 230 5.93 0.66 1.71
N GLU A 231 5.35 0.32 2.86
CA GLU A 231 5.49 -0.99 3.53
C GLU A 231 6.84 -1.20 4.24
N ARG A 232 7.84 -0.35 3.95
CA ARG A 232 9.19 -0.42 4.55
C ARG A 232 9.84 -1.80 4.41
N MET A 233 9.49 -2.54 3.35
CA MET A 233 10.05 -3.87 3.07
C MET A 233 11.47 -3.78 2.50
N LEU A 234 11.83 -2.65 1.87
CA LEU A 234 13.22 -2.37 1.46
C LEU A 234 14.20 -2.40 2.64
N GLU A 235 13.78 -2.05 3.85
CA GLU A 235 14.63 -2.17 5.05
C GLU A 235 14.99 -3.64 5.34
N SER A 236 14.02 -4.56 5.26
CA SER A 236 14.25 -6.00 5.39
C SER A 236 15.11 -6.55 4.24
N TYR A 237 14.94 -6.02 3.03
CA TYR A 237 15.75 -6.37 1.87
C TYR A 237 17.23 -5.98 2.04
N LEU A 238 17.49 -4.75 2.52
CA LEU A 238 18.84 -4.29 2.85
C LEU A 238 19.42 -5.04 4.05
N HIS A 239 18.60 -5.36 5.06
CA HIS A 239 19.01 -6.14 6.22
C HIS A 239 19.51 -7.53 5.84
N ALA A 240 18.87 -8.15 4.84
CA ALA A 240 19.24 -9.48 4.34
C ALA A 240 20.67 -9.53 3.77
N LYS A 241 21.30 -8.39 3.45
CA LYS A 241 22.71 -8.32 3.02
C LYS A 241 23.69 -8.90 4.04
N LYS A 242 23.30 -9.06 5.32
CA LYS A 242 24.11 -9.81 6.30
C LYS A 242 24.43 -11.23 5.83
N TYR A 243 23.57 -11.84 5.00
CA TYR A 243 23.79 -13.16 4.39
C TYR A 243 24.48 -13.11 3.02
N LEU A 244 24.67 -11.94 2.44
CA LEU A 244 25.27 -11.79 1.12
C LEU A 244 26.79 -11.96 1.19
N LYS A 245 27.37 -12.68 0.24
CA LYS A 245 28.83 -12.71 0.06
C LYS A 245 29.36 -11.32 -0.34
N PRO A 246 30.63 -10.99 -0.07
CA PRO A 246 31.19 -9.68 -0.43
C PRO A 246 31.09 -9.31 -1.92
N SER A 247 31.11 -10.31 -2.82
CA SER A 247 30.93 -10.14 -4.26
C SER A 247 29.54 -10.57 -4.74
N GLY A 248 28.57 -10.65 -3.83
CA GLY A 248 27.22 -11.08 -4.16
C GLY A 248 26.41 -9.97 -4.83
N ASN A 249 25.31 -10.34 -5.48
CA ASN A 249 24.43 -9.41 -6.19
C ASN A 249 23.04 -9.31 -5.54
N MET A 250 22.25 -8.33 -5.97
CA MET A 250 20.89 -8.06 -5.49
C MET A 250 19.98 -7.81 -6.67
N PHE A 251 18.86 -8.53 -6.71
CA PHE A 251 17.80 -8.39 -7.71
C PHE A 251 16.47 -8.01 -7.02
N PRO A 252 15.97 -6.77 -7.18
CA PRO A 252 16.52 -5.66 -7.97
C PRO A 252 17.82 -5.06 -7.38
N THR A 253 18.63 -4.42 -8.21
CA THR A 253 19.94 -3.85 -7.83
C THR A 253 19.85 -2.38 -7.46
N ILE A 254 19.07 -1.62 -8.22
CA ILE A 254 18.80 -0.21 -7.97
C ILE A 254 17.29 0.08 -8.10
N GLY A 255 16.83 1.13 -7.43
CA GLY A 255 15.49 1.69 -7.59
C GLY A 255 15.56 3.19 -7.84
N ASP A 256 14.91 3.64 -8.92
CA ASP A 256 14.80 5.03 -9.33
C ASP A 256 13.39 5.54 -9.01
N VAL A 257 13.28 6.53 -8.12
CA VAL A 257 12.02 7.26 -7.90
C VAL A 257 12.02 8.51 -8.77
N HIS A 258 10.95 8.67 -9.53
CA HIS A 258 10.71 9.84 -10.35
C HIS A 258 9.64 10.71 -9.72
N LEU A 259 9.80 12.02 -9.80
CA LEU A 259 8.79 13.00 -9.44
C LEU A 259 8.65 14.07 -10.52
N ALA A 260 7.43 14.52 -10.79
CA ALA A 260 7.15 15.59 -11.74
C ALA A 260 5.95 16.45 -11.30
N PRO A 261 5.96 17.77 -11.53
CA PRO A 261 4.80 18.63 -11.25
C PRO A 261 3.67 18.35 -12.25
N PHE A 262 2.43 18.36 -11.76
CA PHE A 262 1.25 18.14 -12.61
C PHE A 262 0.17 19.21 -12.42
N THR A 263 -0.70 19.32 -13.42
CA THR A 263 -1.96 20.08 -13.34
C THR A 263 -3.17 19.16 -13.46
N ASP A 264 -4.06 19.17 -12.47
CA ASP A 264 -5.34 18.44 -12.50
C ASP A 264 -6.35 19.13 -11.59
N GLU A 265 -7.06 20.10 -12.17
CA GLU A 265 -8.10 20.89 -11.49
C GLU A 265 -9.24 19.99 -10.97
N GLN A 266 -9.61 18.96 -11.73
CA GLN A 266 -10.71 18.07 -11.37
C GLN A 266 -10.37 17.27 -10.10
N LEU A 267 -9.17 16.71 -10.02
CA LEU A 267 -8.70 16.00 -8.83
C LEU A 267 -8.65 16.93 -7.61
N TYR A 268 -8.16 18.16 -7.80
CA TYR A 268 -8.06 19.14 -6.72
C TYR A 268 -9.45 19.54 -6.19
N MET A 269 -10.39 19.84 -7.09
CA MET A 269 -11.77 20.21 -6.73
C MET A 269 -12.60 19.06 -6.14
N GLU A 270 -12.26 17.81 -6.47
CA GLU A 270 -12.87 16.63 -5.86
C GLU A 270 -12.66 16.61 -4.33
N GLN A 271 -11.48 17.04 -3.85
CA GLN A 271 -11.19 17.06 -2.41
C GLN A 271 -12.08 18.06 -1.67
N PHE A 272 -12.25 19.27 -2.24
CA PHE A 272 -13.17 20.25 -1.69
C PHE A 272 -14.62 19.79 -1.75
N THR A 273 -15.02 19.11 -2.84
CA THR A 273 -16.38 18.58 -2.99
C THR A 273 -16.71 17.57 -1.88
N LYS A 274 -15.78 16.64 -1.59
CA LYS A 274 -15.91 15.71 -0.46
C LYS A 274 -15.93 16.41 0.89
N ALA A 275 -15.03 17.37 1.10
CA ALA A 275 -14.97 18.14 2.35
C ALA A 275 -16.21 19.00 2.60
N ASN A 276 -16.87 19.48 1.54
CA ASN A 276 -18.07 20.29 1.63
C ASN A 276 -19.28 19.51 2.17
N PHE A 277 -19.23 18.18 2.27
CA PHE A 277 -20.18 17.41 3.09
C PHE A 277 -20.29 17.96 4.51
N TRP A 278 -19.15 18.33 5.11
CA TRP A 278 -19.10 18.89 6.46
C TRP A 278 -19.57 20.34 6.51
N TYR A 279 -19.68 21.04 5.38
CA TYR A 279 -20.12 22.44 5.33
C TYR A 279 -21.63 22.56 5.26
N GLN A 280 -22.32 21.84 6.15
CA GLN A 280 -23.77 21.80 6.25
C GLN A 280 -24.21 22.37 7.60
N PRO A 281 -24.95 23.50 7.62
CA PRO A 281 -25.38 24.13 8.86
C PRO A 281 -26.50 23.38 9.59
N SER A 282 -27.09 22.35 8.97
CA SER A 282 -28.18 21.56 9.56
C SER A 282 -28.24 20.14 8.97
N PHE A 283 -27.18 19.36 9.16
CA PHE A 283 -27.20 17.93 8.86
C PHE A 283 -28.00 17.20 9.94
N HIS A 284 -29.22 16.77 9.61
CA HIS A 284 -30.17 16.22 10.59
C HIS A 284 -30.35 17.10 11.85
N GLY A 285 -30.32 18.43 11.69
CA GLY A 285 -30.48 19.39 12.78
C GLY A 285 -29.19 19.76 13.53
N VAL A 286 -28.02 19.30 13.07
CA VAL A 286 -26.71 19.61 13.66
C VAL A 286 -25.85 20.37 12.66
N ASP A 287 -25.22 21.47 13.09
CA ASP A 287 -24.22 22.19 12.29
C ASP A 287 -22.88 21.46 12.30
N LEU A 288 -22.43 21.00 11.13
CA LEU A 288 -21.16 20.30 10.95
C LEU A 288 -20.01 21.23 10.52
N SER A 289 -20.32 22.49 10.17
CA SER A 289 -19.42 23.38 9.41
C SER A 289 -18.09 23.66 10.10
N ALA A 290 -18.05 23.59 11.43
CA ALA A 290 -16.84 23.72 12.23
C ALA A 290 -15.76 22.67 11.89
N LEU A 291 -16.14 21.49 11.37
CA LEU A 291 -15.22 20.41 11.00
C LEU A 291 -14.75 20.47 9.54
N ARG A 292 -15.26 21.40 8.71
CA ARG A 292 -14.88 21.49 7.29
C ARG A 292 -13.37 21.66 7.11
N GLY A 293 -12.72 22.52 7.91
CA GLY A 293 -11.27 22.74 7.82
C GLY A 293 -10.48 21.46 8.08
N ALA A 294 -10.81 20.74 9.16
CA ALA A 294 -10.18 19.46 9.49
C ALA A 294 -10.41 18.40 8.39
N ALA A 295 -11.60 18.37 7.79
CA ALA A 295 -11.90 17.46 6.69
C ALA A 295 -11.09 17.79 5.42
N VAL A 296 -10.94 19.07 5.07
CA VAL A 296 -10.06 19.49 3.96
C VAL A 296 -8.63 19.01 4.23
N ASP A 297 -8.09 19.29 5.42
CA ASP A 297 -6.74 18.87 5.78
C ASP A 297 -6.57 17.35 5.69
N GLU A 298 -7.56 16.56 6.14
CA GLU A 298 -7.54 15.10 6.05
C GLU A 298 -7.52 14.60 4.60
N TYR A 299 -8.40 15.11 3.72
CA TYR A 299 -8.42 14.69 2.31
C TYR A 299 -7.12 15.05 1.58
N PHE A 300 -6.57 16.25 1.83
CA PHE A 300 -5.30 16.67 1.22
C PHE A 300 -4.08 15.92 1.77
N ARG A 301 -4.19 15.27 2.93
CA ARG A 301 -3.15 14.40 3.51
C ARG A 301 -3.09 13.01 2.86
N GLN A 302 -4.07 12.64 2.04
CA GLN A 302 -4.10 11.33 1.38
C GLN A 302 -3.36 11.38 0.04
N PRO A 303 -2.28 10.60 -0.15
CA PRO A 303 -1.74 10.37 -1.48
C PRO A 303 -2.77 9.66 -2.36
N VAL A 304 -2.92 10.11 -3.60
CA VAL A 304 -3.90 9.55 -4.55
C VAL A 304 -3.22 8.49 -5.38
N VAL A 305 -3.73 7.25 -5.33
CA VAL A 305 -3.25 6.12 -6.12
C VAL A 305 -4.19 5.92 -7.30
N ASP A 306 -3.71 6.27 -8.49
CA ASP A 306 -4.37 6.06 -9.77
C ASP A 306 -3.37 6.21 -10.94
N THR A 307 -3.87 6.18 -12.16
CA THR A 307 -3.09 6.51 -13.36
C THR A 307 -3.62 7.77 -14.01
N PHE A 308 -2.81 8.40 -14.85
CA PHE A 308 -3.13 9.68 -15.47
C PHE A 308 -2.48 9.80 -16.84
N ASP A 309 -3.03 10.68 -17.67
CA ASP A 309 -2.44 11.01 -18.97
C ASP A 309 -1.17 11.86 -18.80
N ILE A 310 -0.08 11.46 -19.45
CA ILE A 310 1.22 12.12 -19.33
C ILE A 310 1.21 13.62 -19.70
N ARG A 311 0.21 14.08 -20.47
CA ARG A 311 0.07 15.50 -20.87
C ARG A 311 -0.22 16.42 -19.69
N ILE A 312 -0.65 15.90 -18.54
CA ILE A 312 -0.82 16.71 -17.33
C ILE A 312 0.51 17.10 -16.68
N LEU A 313 1.62 16.44 -17.05
CA LEU A 313 2.94 16.74 -16.50
C LEU A 313 3.46 18.07 -17.07
N MET A 314 3.89 18.95 -16.18
CA MET A 314 4.27 20.32 -16.53
C MET A 314 5.78 20.52 -16.69
N ALA A 315 6.60 19.54 -16.31
CA ALA A 315 8.05 19.57 -16.44
C ALA A 315 8.62 18.16 -16.60
N LYS A 316 9.89 18.07 -17.00
CA LYS A 316 10.65 16.81 -16.98
C LYS A 316 10.76 16.28 -15.55
N SER A 317 10.70 14.97 -15.37
CA SER A 317 10.83 14.37 -14.03
C SER A 317 12.24 14.56 -13.46
N VAL A 318 12.33 14.78 -12.15
CA VAL A 318 13.56 14.64 -11.37
C VAL A 318 13.65 13.19 -10.90
N LYS A 319 14.86 12.64 -10.86
CA LYS A 319 15.15 11.26 -10.49
C LYS A 319 15.96 11.20 -9.20
N TYR A 320 15.60 10.27 -8.32
CA TYR A 320 16.34 9.91 -7.12
C TYR A 320 16.62 8.41 -7.11
N THR A 321 17.88 8.02 -7.04
CA THR A 321 18.31 6.62 -7.16
C THR A 321 18.77 6.09 -5.80
N VAL A 322 18.25 4.91 -5.42
CA VAL A 322 18.78 4.11 -4.32
C VAL A 322 19.50 2.90 -4.90
N ASN A 323 20.80 2.78 -4.61
CA ASN A 323 21.57 1.59 -4.93
C ASN A 323 21.49 0.58 -3.78
N PHE A 324 20.79 -0.53 -3.97
CA PHE A 324 20.53 -1.49 -2.89
C PHE A 324 21.78 -2.26 -2.47
N LEU A 325 22.77 -2.41 -3.36
CA LEU A 325 24.06 -3.01 -3.00
C LEU A 325 24.81 -2.16 -1.97
N GLU A 326 24.72 -0.84 -2.06
CA GLU A 326 25.49 0.10 -1.24
C GLU A 326 24.70 0.63 -0.03
N ALA A 327 23.41 0.88 -0.19
CA ALA A 327 22.55 1.49 0.82
C ALA A 327 22.44 0.66 2.10
N LYS A 328 22.32 1.31 3.25
CA LYS A 328 22.10 0.69 4.56
C LYS A 328 20.65 0.83 4.97
N GLU A 329 20.19 -0.03 5.87
CA GLU A 329 18.82 0.01 6.42
C GLU A 329 18.46 1.42 6.96
N GLY A 330 19.38 2.04 7.70
CA GLY A 330 19.19 3.38 8.27
C GLY A 330 19.10 4.52 7.24
N ASP A 331 19.60 4.33 6.02
CA ASP A 331 19.52 5.36 4.97
C ASP A 331 18.08 5.57 4.50
N LEU A 332 17.22 4.55 4.67
CA LEU A 332 15.80 4.61 4.31
C LEU A 332 14.92 5.22 5.41
N HIS A 333 15.46 5.53 6.59
CA HIS A 333 14.66 6.12 7.67
C HIS A 333 14.29 7.58 7.41
N ARG A 334 15.15 8.31 6.69
CA ARG A 334 14.95 9.72 6.32
C ARG A 334 15.50 9.95 4.91
N ILE A 335 14.61 9.98 3.93
CA ILE A 335 14.94 10.14 2.51
C ILE A 335 14.64 11.57 2.09
N GLU A 336 15.66 12.30 1.68
CA GLU A 336 15.53 13.69 1.23
C GLU A 336 15.79 13.78 -0.27
N ILE A 337 14.77 14.22 -1.01
CA ILE A 337 14.79 14.34 -2.46
C ILE A 337 14.65 15.82 -2.83
N PRO A 338 15.77 16.54 -3.01
CA PRO A 338 15.72 17.89 -3.55
C PRO A 338 15.32 17.85 -5.01
N PHE A 339 14.52 18.82 -5.45
CA PHE A 339 14.10 18.94 -6.84
C PHE A 339 14.18 20.38 -7.34
N LYS A 340 14.42 20.49 -8.64
CA LYS A 340 14.36 21.75 -9.39
C LYS A 340 13.83 21.45 -10.78
N PHE A 341 12.59 21.84 -11.02
CA PHE A 341 11.90 21.64 -12.28
C PHE A 341 12.00 22.88 -13.15
N HIS A 342 12.35 22.71 -14.42
CA HIS A 342 12.20 23.74 -15.44
C HIS A 342 10.85 23.56 -16.13
N MET A 343 9.95 24.53 -15.93
CA MET A 343 8.57 24.41 -16.37
C MET A 343 8.48 24.47 -17.90
N LEU A 344 7.84 23.47 -18.49
CA LEU A 344 7.61 23.38 -19.94
C LEU A 344 6.28 24.05 -20.33
N HIS A 345 5.33 24.08 -19.40
CA HIS A 345 3.98 24.61 -19.60
C HIS A 345 3.63 25.65 -18.53
N SER A 346 2.83 26.65 -18.91
CA SER A 346 2.25 27.62 -17.99
C SER A 346 0.94 27.07 -17.40
N GLY A 347 0.70 27.28 -16.11
CA GLY A 347 -0.55 26.88 -15.46
C GLY A 347 -0.45 26.76 -13.95
N LEU A 348 -1.51 26.22 -13.34
CA LEU A 348 -1.53 25.87 -11.92
C LEU A 348 -0.89 24.50 -11.69
N VAL A 349 0.18 24.47 -10.90
CA VAL A 349 0.78 23.25 -10.38
C VAL A 349 -0.04 22.81 -9.16
N HIS A 350 -0.76 21.71 -9.32
CA HIS A 350 -1.64 21.17 -8.29
C HIS A 350 -0.93 20.23 -7.32
N GLY A 351 0.24 19.70 -7.69
CA GLY A 351 0.98 18.77 -6.85
C GLY A 351 2.17 18.14 -7.57
N LEU A 352 2.71 17.08 -6.95
CA LEU A 352 3.76 16.23 -7.52
C LEU A 352 3.23 14.82 -7.77
N ALA A 353 3.49 14.30 -8.96
CA ALA A 353 3.24 12.91 -9.33
C ALA A 353 4.52 12.09 -9.15
N PHE A 354 4.39 10.85 -8.72
CA PHE A 354 5.46 9.93 -8.40
C PHE A 354 5.25 8.58 -9.07
N TRP A 355 6.33 8.01 -9.56
CA TRP A 355 6.43 6.62 -10.02
C TRP A 355 7.85 6.12 -9.77
N PHE A 356 8.08 4.84 -10.00
CA PHE A 356 9.40 4.26 -9.82
C PHE A 356 9.74 3.22 -10.89
N ASP A 357 11.04 3.08 -11.12
CA ASP A 357 11.62 2.00 -11.90
C ASP A 357 12.60 1.22 -11.03
N VAL A 358 12.73 -0.08 -11.26
CA VAL A 358 13.80 -0.88 -10.66
C VAL A 358 14.59 -1.59 -11.76
N ALA A 359 15.91 -1.65 -11.58
CA ALA A 359 16.79 -2.33 -12.53
C ALA A 359 17.40 -3.58 -11.90
N PHE A 360 17.37 -4.66 -12.65
CA PHE A 360 18.06 -5.92 -12.36
C PHE A 360 19.37 -5.92 -13.14
N ILE A 361 20.46 -5.49 -12.51
CA ILE A 361 21.78 -5.35 -13.15
C ILE A 361 22.50 -6.69 -13.03
N GLY A 362 22.28 -7.57 -13.99
CA GLY A 362 22.96 -8.86 -14.08
C GLY A 362 24.24 -8.81 -14.91
N SER A 363 25.02 -9.89 -14.85
CA SER A 363 26.30 -10.03 -15.56
C SER A 363 26.14 -10.08 -17.08
N ILE A 364 24.97 -10.53 -17.58
CA ILE A 364 24.69 -10.61 -19.02
C ILE A 364 24.04 -9.31 -19.49
N MET A 365 22.99 -8.86 -18.79
CA MET A 365 22.24 -7.66 -19.17
C MET A 365 21.51 -7.02 -18.00
N THR A 366 21.19 -5.74 -18.16
CA THR A 366 20.27 -5.02 -17.28
C THR A 366 18.84 -5.15 -17.80
N VAL A 367 17.91 -5.53 -16.93
CA VAL A 367 16.47 -5.57 -17.23
C VAL A 367 15.75 -4.57 -16.33
N TRP A 368 14.80 -3.80 -16.88
CA TRP A 368 14.03 -2.81 -16.14
C TRP A 368 12.58 -3.24 -15.94
N LEU A 369 12.07 -3.05 -14.72
CA LEU A 369 10.65 -3.01 -14.41
C LEU A 369 10.28 -1.56 -14.12
N SER A 370 9.36 -1.01 -14.89
CA SER A 370 8.95 0.40 -14.80
C SER A 370 7.48 0.51 -14.42
N THR A 371 7.18 1.50 -13.58
CA THR A 371 5.80 1.90 -13.25
C THR A 371 5.47 3.29 -13.80
N ALA A 372 6.25 3.77 -14.77
CA ALA A 372 6.03 5.07 -15.37
C ALA A 372 4.64 5.18 -16.03
N PRO A 373 4.02 6.37 -16.03
CA PRO A 373 2.72 6.59 -16.67
C PRO A 373 2.76 6.43 -18.22
N THR A 374 3.95 6.28 -18.80
CA THR A 374 4.16 5.96 -20.22
C THR A 374 4.13 4.46 -20.51
N GLU A 375 4.21 3.62 -19.49
CA GLU A 375 4.33 2.17 -19.60
C GLU A 375 3.01 1.45 -19.33
N PRO A 376 2.89 0.17 -19.70
CA PRO A 376 1.76 -0.67 -19.30
C PRO A 376 1.48 -0.60 -17.81
N LEU A 377 0.19 -0.44 -17.49
CA LEU A 377 -0.24 -0.27 -16.11
C LEU A 377 0.09 -1.50 -15.26
N THR A 378 0.60 -1.24 -14.06
CA THR A 378 0.89 -2.24 -13.03
C THR A 378 -0.04 -2.03 -11.84
N HIS A 379 -0.12 -2.99 -10.92
CA HIS A 379 -0.92 -2.86 -9.70
C HIS A 379 -0.42 -1.75 -8.75
N TRP A 380 0.80 -1.23 -8.94
CA TRP A 380 1.32 -0.09 -8.20
C TRP A 380 0.71 1.24 -8.65
N TYR A 381 0.16 1.30 -9.87
CA TYR A 381 -0.28 2.55 -10.51
C TYR A 381 0.81 3.63 -10.41
N GLN A 382 0.40 4.89 -10.28
CA GLN A 382 1.24 6.02 -9.90
C GLN A 382 0.64 6.67 -8.65
N VAL A 383 1.42 7.55 -8.00
CA VAL A 383 0.97 8.25 -6.78
C VAL A 383 1.04 9.74 -6.99
N ARG A 384 -0.03 10.46 -6.65
CA ARG A 384 -0.10 11.92 -6.75
C ARG A 384 -0.32 12.54 -5.38
N CYS A 385 0.56 13.49 -5.03
CA CYS A 385 0.47 14.25 -3.79
C CYS A 385 0.06 15.69 -4.14
N LEU A 386 -1.14 16.09 -3.72
CA LEU A 386 -1.65 17.45 -3.94
C LEU A 386 -0.91 18.46 -3.04
N PHE A 387 -0.79 19.69 -3.51
CA PHE A 387 -0.51 20.83 -2.66
C PHE A 387 -1.81 21.34 -2.04
N GLN A 388 -1.74 21.87 -0.81
CA GLN A 388 -2.92 22.52 -0.20
C GLN A 388 -3.34 23.74 -1.02
N SER A 389 -2.37 24.55 -1.42
CA SER A 389 -2.56 25.69 -2.33
C SER A 389 -1.80 25.46 -3.63
N PRO A 390 -2.45 25.47 -4.80
CA PRO A 390 -1.77 25.30 -6.07
C PRO A 390 -0.86 26.50 -6.37
N LEU A 391 0.20 26.26 -7.13
CA LEU A 391 1.19 27.27 -7.48
C LEU A 391 1.10 27.63 -8.96
N PHE A 392 0.88 28.91 -9.26
CA PHE A 392 0.94 29.37 -10.65
C PHE A 392 2.39 29.51 -11.11
N ALA A 393 2.76 28.84 -12.18
CA ALA A 393 4.06 28.95 -12.82
C ALA A 393 3.90 29.18 -14.33
N LYS A 394 4.79 29.98 -14.93
CA LYS A 394 4.86 30.17 -16.38
C LYS A 394 5.86 29.18 -17.00
N ALA A 395 5.69 28.84 -18.26
CA ALA A 395 6.72 28.15 -19.02
C ALA A 395 8.05 28.94 -18.96
N GLY A 396 9.15 28.25 -18.66
CA GLY A 396 10.47 28.84 -18.40
C GLY A 396 10.73 29.18 -16.93
N ASP A 397 9.70 29.26 -16.08
CA ASP A 397 9.90 29.40 -14.63
C ASP A 397 10.56 28.14 -14.06
N THR A 398 11.03 28.27 -12.82
CA THR A 398 11.61 27.17 -12.07
C THR A 398 10.80 26.90 -10.81
N LEU A 399 10.41 25.64 -10.62
CA LEU A 399 9.79 25.16 -9.39
C LEU A 399 10.82 24.34 -8.59
N SER A 400 11.28 24.86 -7.46
CA SER A 400 12.29 24.22 -6.63
C SER A 400 11.74 23.84 -5.25
N GLY A 401 12.37 22.86 -4.60
CA GLY A 401 11.90 22.40 -3.30
C GLY A 401 12.50 21.08 -2.86
N THR A 402 11.87 20.48 -1.86
CA THR A 402 12.29 19.22 -1.25
C THR A 402 11.07 18.34 -0.96
N CYS A 403 11.17 17.07 -1.33
CA CYS A 403 10.31 16.00 -0.83
C CYS A 403 11.08 15.23 0.23
N LEU A 404 10.56 15.22 1.46
CA LEU A 404 11.17 14.53 2.60
C LEU A 404 10.25 13.39 3.04
N LEU A 405 10.76 12.16 3.02
CA LEU A 405 10.06 10.99 3.55
C LEU A 405 10.69 10.59 4.88
N ILE A 406 9.88 10.54 5.94
CA ILE A 406 10.31 10.10 7.28
C ILE A 406 9.58 8.81 7.61
N ALA A 407 10.34 7.75 7.87
CA ALA A 407 9.79 6.45 8.22
C ALA A 407 9.01 6.53 9.55
N ASN A 408 7.82 5.93 9.56
CA ASN A 408 6.98 5.83 10.76
C ASN A 408 6.80 4.36 11.19
N LYS A 409 6.28 4.16 12.41
CA LYS A 409 6.14 2.83 13.03
C LYS A 409 4.99 1.99 12.46
N ARG A 410 4.20 2.54 11.53
CA ARG A 410 3.06 1.87 10.87
C ARG A 410 3.44 1.25 9.53
N GLN A 411 4.73 0.97 9.34
CA GLN A 411 5.30 0.42 8.09
C GLN A 411 5.09 1.34 6.89
N SER A 412 5.19 2.65 7.09
CA SER A 412 4.99 3.63 6.02
C SER A 412 5.82 4.90 6.28
N TYR A 413 5.53 5.97 5.53
CA TYR A 413 6.25 7.23 5.57
C TYR A 413 5.30 8.41 5.77
N ASP A 414 5.73 9.34 6.61
CA ASP A 414 5.20 10.69 6.63
C ASP A 414 5.94 11.49 5.55
N ILE A 415 5.21 12.06 4.60
CA ILE A 415 5.77 12.76 3.43
C ILE A 415 5.57 14.26 3.62
N SER A 416 6.67 15.02 3.70
CA SER A 416 6.65 16.48 3.70
C SER A 416 7.15 16.99 2.36
N ILE A 417 6.28 17.67 1.60
CA ILE A 417 6.64 18.32 0.34
C ILE A 417 6.60 19.82 0.54
N VAL A 418 7.68 20.50 0.16
CA VAL A 418 7.75 21.96 0.11
C VAL A 418 8.20 22.35 -1.29
N ALA A 419 7.46 23.24 -1.94
CA ALA A 419 7.77 23.73 -3.28
C ALA A 419 7.61 25.26 -3.36
N GLN A 420 8.44 25.90 -4.17
CA GLN A 420 8.36 27.32 -4.47
C GLN A 420 8.59 27.60 -5.95
N VAL A 421 7.89 28.58 -6.50
CA VAL A 421 8.19 29.13 -7.83
C VAL A 421 9.25 30.21 -7.66
N ASP A 422 10.46 29.95 -8.13
CA ASP A 422 11.66 30.76 -7.84
C ASP A 422 11.50 32.23 -8.27
N GLN A 423 10.80 32.48 -9.38
CA GLN A 423 10.61 33.81 -9.96
C GLN A 423 9.60 34.66 -9.18
N THR A 424 8.64 34.04 -8.49
CA THR A 424 7.58 34.78 -7.77
C THR A 424 7.70 34.70 -6.27
N GLY A 425 8.48 33.75 -5.74
CA GLY A 425 8.55 33.43 -4.31
C GLY A 425 7.28 32.76 -3.78
N SER A 426 6.29 32.46 -4.62
CA SER A 426 5.06 31.76 -4.22
C SER A 426 5.41 30.36 -3.74
N LYS A 427 5.00 30.04 -2.51
CA LYS A 427 5.36 28.80 -1.81
C LYS A 427 4.13 28.02 -1.43
N SER A 428 4.23 26.69 -1.52
CA SER A 428 3.23 25.76 -1.02
C SER A 428 3.92 24.60 -0.32
N SER A 429 3.20 23.99 0.61
CA SER A 429 3.67 22.81 1.31
C SER A 429 2.49 21.89 1.62
N ASN A 430 2.79 20.60 1.78
CA ASN A 430 1.83 19.66 2.31
C ASN A 430 2.54 18.57 3.12
N LEU A 431 1.82 18.00 4.07
CA LEU A 431 2.21 16.82 4.84
C LEU A 431 1.23 15.71 4.49
N LEU A 432 1.71 14.55 4.05
CA LEU A 432 0.87 13.43 3.64
C LEU A 432 1.22 12.18 4.45
N ASP A 433 0.24 11.30 4.62
CA ASP A 433 0.40 10.00 5.27
C ASP A 433 0.27 8.87 4.25
N LEU A 434 1.41 8.27 3.87
CA LEU A 434 1.43 7.20 2.87
C LEU A 434 0.75 5.90 3.37
N LYS A 435 0.45 5.80 4.68
CA LYS A 435 -0.30 4.66 5.22
C LYS A 435 -1.77 4.69 4.82
N ASN A 436 -2.32 5.86 4.50
CA ASN A 436 -3.75 6.05 4.20
C ASN A 436 -3.97 6.64 2.78
N PRO A 437 -3.58 5.91 1.72
CA PRO A 437 -3.78 6.37 0.35
C PRO A 437 -5.26 6.34 -0.05
N PHE A 438 -5.66 7.27 -0.92
CA PHE A 438 -6.96 7.27 -1.58
C PHE A 438 -6.86 6.59 -2.95
N PHE A 439 -7.52 5.44 -3.11
CA PHE A 439 -7.58 4.72 -4.38
C PHE A 439 -8.66 5.32 -5.29
N ARG A 440 -8.24 5.89 -6.43
CA ARG A 440 -9.14 6.62 -7.36
C ARG A 440 -9.30 5.94 -8.72
N TYR A 441 -8.77 4.74 -8.91
CA TYR A 441 -8.84 4.07 -10.21
C TYR A 441 -10.29 3.68 -10.58
N THR A 442 -10.82 4.25 -11.67
CA THR A 442 -12.20 4.06 -12.14
C THR A 442 -12.33 3.12 -13.35
N GLY A 443 -11.24 2.48 -13.79
CA GLY A 443 -11.29 1.40 -14.78
C GLY A 443 -11.09 1.79 -16.25
N THR A 444 -10.87 3.07 -16.58
CA THR A 444 -10.51 3.46 -17.95
C THR A 444 -9.00 3.37 -18.15
N THR A 445 -8.54 2.24 -18.69
CA THR A 445 -7.17 2.00 -19.11
C THR A 445 -6.89 2.67 -20.46
N PRO A 446 -5.95 3.62 -20.57
CA PRO A 446 -5.27 3.83 -21.83
C PRO A 446 -4.54 2.53 -22.20
N SER A 447 -4.59 2.09 -23.45
CA SER A 447 -3.80 0.92 -23.90
C SER A 447 -2.44 1.40 -24.43
N PRO A 448 -1.30 1.05 -23.80
CA PRO A 448 0.02 1.29 -24.36
C PRO A 448 0.57 0.04 -25.09
N PRO A 449 1.63 0.21 -25.90
CA PRO A 449 2.22 -0.88 -26.68
C PRO A 449 2.97 -1.90 -25.80
N PRO A 450 3.07 -3.16 -26.22
CA PRO A 450 3.97 -4.13 -25.58
C PRO A 450 5.43 -3.74 -25.87
N GLY A 451 6.16 -3.29 -24.86
CA GLY A 451 7.57 -2.93 -24.94
C GLY A 451 8.39 -3.62 -23.87
N SER A 452 9.55 -4.16 -24.26
CA SER A 452 10.60 -4.62 -23.33
C SER A 452 11.73 -3.61 -23.38
N HIS A 453 12.29 -3.23 -22.24
CA HIS A 453 13.27 -2.12 -22.17
C HIS A 453 14.60 -2.57 -21.57
N TYR A 454 15.70 -2.27 -22.27
CA TYR A 454 17.08 -2.51 -21.84
C TYR A 454 17.75 -1.24 -21.27
N THR A 455 17.06 -0.11 -21.34
CA THR A 455 17.41 1.18 -20.72
C THR A 455 16.20 1.70 -19.95
N SER A 456 16.38 2.64 -19.00
CA SER A 456 15.25 3.17 -18.21
C SER A 456 14.18 3.77 -19.14
N PRO A 457 12.92 3.28 -19.10
CA PRO A 457 11.84 3.83 -19.92
C PRO A 457 11.56 5.30 -19.58
N SER A 458 11.62 5.65 -18.29
CA SER A 458 11.43 7.01 -17.79
C SER A 458 12.48 7.97 -18.36
N GLU A 459 13.73 7.54 -18.52
CA GLU A 459 14.79 8.37 -19.11
C GLU A 459 14.64 8.49 -20.65
N ASN A 460 14.32 7.38 -21.33
CA ASN A 460 14.11 7.38 -22.78
C ASN A 460 13.01 8.35 -23.21
N MET A 461 11.93 8.47 -22.44
CA MET A 461 10.84 9.42 -22.68
C MET A 461 11.37 10.84 -22.90
N TRP A 462 12.21 11.32 -21.99
CA TRP A 462 12.68 12.71 -22.01
C TRP A 462 13.79 12.98 -23.02
N ASN A 463 14.52 11.93 -23.43
CA ASN A 463 15.59 12.01 -24.41
C ASN A 463 15.08 11.96 -25.86
N THR A 464 13.93 11.33 -26.11
CA THR A 464 13.33 11.22 -27.46
C THR A 464 12.41 12.41 -27.80
N GLY A 465 12.33 13.42 -26.92
CA GLY A 465 11.36 14.52 -26.93
C GLY A 465 11.50 15.59 -28.02
N SER A 466 11.99 15.27 -29.22
CA SER A 466 11.95 16.16 -30.39
C SER A 466 10.86 15.78 -31.40
N THR A 467 10.09 14.70 -31.18
CA THR A 467 9.15 14.18 -32.20
C THR A 467 7.69 14.08 -31.73
N TYR A 468 7.39 14.26 -30.44
CA TYR A 468 6.01 14.35 -29.97
C TYR A 468 5.53 15.79 -30.14
N ASN A 469 4.88 16.05 -31.27
CA ASN A 469 4.27 17.34 -31.57
C ASN A 469 3.04 17.55 -30.68
N LEU A 470 3.26 18.08 -29.48
CA LEU A 470 2.27 18.32 -28.42
C LEU A 470 1.35 19.53 -28.70
N SER A 471 1.20 19.92 -29.97
CA SER A 471 0.60 21.20 -30.40
C SER A 471 -0.76 21.08 -31.08
N SER A 472 -1.27 19.87 -31.34
CA SER A 472 -2.57 19.66 -31.99
C SER A 472 -3.64 19.18 -31.00
N GLY A 473 -4.46 20.12 -30.54
CA GLY A 473 -5.70 19.82 -29.83
C GLY A 473 -6.65 19.02 -30.72
N MET A 474 -7.01 17.81 -30.29
CA MET A 474 -8.06 16.99 -30.88
C MET A 474 -9.24 16.96 -29.91
N ALA A 475 -10.42 17.32 -30.42
CA ALA A 475 -11.67 17.35 -29.67
C ALA A 475 -12.08 15.95 -29.20
N VAL A 476 -12.43 15.82 -27.91
CA VAL A 476 -13.03 14.61 -27.34
C VAL A 476 -14.53 14.66 -27.63
N ALA A 477 -15.05 13.63 -28.32
CA ALA A 477 -16.47 13.50 -28.61
C ALA A 477 -17.27 13.33 -27.30
N GLY A 478 -18.22 14.22 -27.03
CA GLY A 478 -19.17 14.11 -25.92
C GLY A 478 -19.35 15.33 -25.01
N MET A 479 -18.68 16.45 -25.26
CA MET A 479 -18.88 17.70 -24.49
C MET A 479 -19.94 18.61 -25.13
N PRO A 480 -20.90 19.16 -24.37
CA PRO A 480 -21.60 20.37 -24.78
C PRO A 480 -20.59 21.52 -24.83
N THR A 481 -20.57 22.25 -25.95
CA THR A 481 -19.68 23.40 -26.17
C THR A 481 -19.82 24.43 -25.05
N ALA A 482 -18.78 24.60 -24.25
CA ALA A 482 -18.66 25.75 -23.37
C ALA A 482 -18.54 27.02 -24.22
N TYR A 483 -19.35 28.03 -23.90
CA TYR A 483 -19.35 29.32 -24.56
C TYR A 483 -17.99 30.01 -24.37
N ASP A 484 -17.28 30.24 -25.47
CA ASP A 484 -16.07 31.06 -25.53
C ASP A 484 -16.46 32.54 -25.40
N LEU A 485 -16.09 33.15 -24.27
CA LEU A 485 -16.38 34.55 -23.94
C LEU A 485 -15.24 35.51 -24.34
N SER A 486 -14.44 35.16 -25.36
CA SER A 486 -13.31 35.99 -25.81
C SER A 486 -13.65 36.98 -26.95
N SER A 487 -14.91 37.07 -27.40
CA SER A 487 -15.28 37.92 -28.55
C SER A 487 -16.07 39.21 -28.23
N VAL A 488 -16.19 39.63 -26.96
CA VAL A 488 -16.95 40.84 -26.59
C VAL A 488 -16.06 41.97 -26.07
N ILE A 489 -15.01 42.34 -26.81
CA ILE A 489 -14.33 43.64 -26.68
C ILE A 489 -14.02 44.19 -28.07
N ALA A 490 -15.06 44.56 -28.82
CA ALA A 490 -15.00 45.57 -29.89
C ALA A 490 -16.41 45.91 -30.40
N GLY A 491 -16.93 47.09 -30.02
CA GLY A 491 -17.88 47.88 -30.82
C GLY A 491 -19.35 47.44 -30.93
N GLY A 492 -20.24 48.22 -30.28
CA GLY A 492 -21.46 48.76 -30.93
C GLY A 492 -22.72 47.89 -31.11
N SER A 493 -23.72 48.15 -30.27
CA SER A 493 -25.17 48.15 -30.51
C SER A 493 -25.98 46.84 -30.71
N SER A 494 -27.07 46.77 -29.92
CA SER A 494 -28.28 45.93 -29.98
C SER A 494 -28.23 44.52 -29.36
N VAL A 495 -28.92 44.38 -28.21
CA VAL A 495 -29.20 43.12 -27.50
C VAL A 495 -30.61 42.66 -27.87
N GLY A 496 -30.76 41.46 -28.42
CA GLY A 496 -32.05 40.80 -28.62
C GLY A 496 -32.09 39.47 -27.84
N HIS A 497 -32.96 39.40 -26.83
CA HIS A 497 -33.26 38.16 -26.09
C HIS A 497 -34.07 37.19 -26.96
N ASN A 498 -33.75 35.89 -26.93
CA ASN A 498 -34.75 34.84 -27.16
C ASN A 498 -34.30 33.50 -26.54
N ASN A 499 -35.05 33.07 -25.51
CA ASN A 499 -35.08 31.70 -25.00
C ASN A 499 -35.90 30.84 -25.95
N LEU A 500 -35.45 29.62 -26.29
CA LEU A 500 -36.32 28.49 -26.68
C LEU A 500 -35.52 27.16 -26.75
N ILE A 501 -36.05 26.14 -26.07
CA ILE A 501 -35.61 24.73 -26.02
C ILE A 501 -36.30 23.98 -27.17
N PRO A 502 -35.65 23.03 -27.88
CA PRO A 502 -36.37 22.05 -28.70
C PRO A 502 -36.42 20.66 -28.04
N LEU A 503 -37.65 20.20 -27.84
CA LEU A 503 -38.07 18.82 -27.54
C LEU A 503 -37.77 17.87 -28.71
N GLY A 504 -37.52 16.60 -28.36
CA GLY A 504 -37.24 15.51 -29.30
C GLY A 504 -38.43 15.08 -30.15
N SER A 505 -38.11 14.49 -31.31
CA SER A 505 -39.09 13.87 -32.21
C SER A 505 -38.62 12.48 -32.64
N SER A 506 -39.43 11.48 -32.30
CA SER A 506 -39.47 10.14 -32.85
C SER A 506 -39.89 10.13 -34.32
N GLY A 507 -39.29 9.26 -35.14
CA GLY A 507 -39.77 8.97 -36.50
C GLY A 507 -39.19 7.66 -37.05
N ALA A 508 -40.07 6.71 -37.31
CA ALA A 508 -39.79 5.41 -37.93
C ALA A 508 -40.29 5.38 -39.39
N GLN A 509 -39.53 4.72 -40.29
CA GLN A 509 -39.86 4.12 -41.61
C GLN A 509 -38.53 4.02 -42.39
N GLY A 510 -38.15 3.00 -43.16
CA GLY A 510 -38.82 1.83 -43.71
C GLY A 510 -38.32 1.55 -45.14
N SER A 511 -37.48 0.50 -45.30
CA SER A 511 -37.25 -0.38 -46.47
C SER A 511 -36.62 0.07 -47.82
N GLY A 512 -35.69 -0.77 -48.28
CA GLY A 512 -35.25 -1.01 -49.68
C GLY A 512 -33.73 -0.85 -49.87
N GLY A 513 -32.89 -1.79 -50.28
CA GLY A 513 -33.02 -3.16 -50.78
C GLY A 513 -32.14 -3.35 -52.04
N SER A 514 -30.89 -3.82 -51.89
CA SER A 514 -30.11 -4.53 -52.94
C SER A 514 -28.76 -4.99 -52.38
N GLY A 515 -28.41 -6.25 -52.68
CA GLY A 515 -27.37 -7.01 -51.98
C GLY A 515 -26.04 -7.14 -52.71
N SER A 516 -25.05 -7.62 -51.97
CA SER A 516 -24.03 -8.55 -52.48
C SER A 516 -23.45 -9.36 -51.32
N SER A 517 -23.29 -10.65 -51.58
CA SER A 517 -22.94 -11.72 -50.66
C SER A 517 -21.42 -11.84 -50.44
N ALA A 518 -20.99 -12.02 -49.19
CA ALA A 518 -19.72 -12.68 -48.88
C ALA A 518 -19.86 -13.49 -47.58
N HIS A 519 -19.33 -14.71 -47.63
CA HIS A 519 -19.42 -15.78 -46.65
C HIS A 519 -18.88 -15.42 -45.25
N TYR A 520 -19.59 -15.84 -44.19
CA TYR A 520 -19.06 -15.92 -42.82
C TYR A 520 -18.81 -17.38 -42.44
N ALA A 521 -17.61 -17.67 -41.94
CA ALA A 521 -17.27 -18.91 -41.28
C ALA A 521 -17.66 -18.83 -39.79
N VAL A 522 -18.28 -19.90 -39.30
CA VAL A 522 -18.65 -20.10 -37.90
C VAL A 522 -17.40 -20.44 -37.11
N ASN A 523 -17.05 -19.62 -36.11
CA ASN A 523 -16.19 -20.02 -35.00
C ASN A 523 -16.83 -19.53 -33.70
N SER A 524 -17.37 -20.48 -32.95
CA SER A 524 -17.93 -20.33 -31.62
C SER A 524 -16.80 -20.10 -30.60
N GLN A 525 -16.69 -18.88 -30.08
CA GLN A 525 -15.97 -18.57 -28.84
C GLN A 525 -16.96 -17.97 -27.85
N PHE A 526 -17.22 -18.70 -26.76
CA PHE A 526 -17.94 -18.21 -25.61
C PHE A 526 -17.06 -17.20 -24.85
N THR A 527 -17.41 -15.93 -24.90
CA THR A 527 -16.77 -14.86 -24.11
C THR A 527 -17.61 -14.63 -22.84
N MET A 528 -17.19 -15.19 -21.71
CA MET A 528 -17.68 -14.75 -20.39
C MET A 528 -16.82 -13.58 -19.92
N GLY A 529 -17.11 -12.39 -20.45
CA GLY A 529 -16.54 -11.13 -20.00
C GLY A 529 -17.42 -10.49 -18.92
N GLY A 530 -17.14 -10.79 -17.65
CA GLY A 530 -17.62 -10.03 -16.51
C GLY A 530 -16.49 -9.16 -15.93
N PRO A 531 -16.74 -7.92 -15.49
CA PRO A 531 -15.70 -7.05 -14.95
C PRO A 531 -15.09 -7.64 -13.66
N ALA A 532 -13.77 -7.52 -13.53
CA ALA A 532 -13.05 -7.85 -12.31
C ALA A 532 -13.40 -6.83 -11.21
N ILE A 533 -14.08 -7.29 -10.16
CA ILE A 533 -14.39 -6.49 -8.99
C ILE A 533 -13.13 -6.42 -8.11
N SER A 534 -12.44 -5.29 -8.13
CA SER A 534 -11.32 -4.99 -7.23
C SER A 534 -11.86 -4.49 -5.88
N MET A 535 -11.83 -5.34 -4.86
CA MET A 535 -12.23 -5.00 -3.49
C MET A 535 -10.99 -4.78 -2.62
N ALA A 536 -10.22 -3.75 -2.93
CA ALA A 536 -9.38 -3.06 -1.95
C ALA A 536 -10.18 -1.86 -1.43
N SER A 537 -11.13 -2.12 -0.55
CA SER A 537 -11.82 -1.09 0.24
C SER A 537 -12.02 -1.64 1.64
N PRO A 538 -11.83 -0.85 2.72
CA PRO A 538 -12.33 -1.24 4.03
C PRO A 538 -13.85 -1.39 3.92
N MET A 539 -14.38 -2.51 4.42
CA MET A 539 -15.80 -2.88 4.36
C MET A 539 -16.73 -1.68 4.64
N SER A 540 -17.42 -1.21 3.61
CA SER A 540 -18.67 -0.47 3.78
C SER A 540 -19.79 -1.47 4.04
N ILE A 541 -20.44 -1.35 5.20
CA ILE A 541 -21.65 -2.11 5.51
C ILE A 541 -22.76 -1.56 4.59
N PRO A 542 -23.36 -2.36 3.69
CA PRO A 542 -24.51 -1.89 2.93
C PRO A 542 -25.68 -1.72 3.90
N THR A 543 -26.22 -0.50 3.94
CA THR A 543 -27.46 -0.17 4.63
C THR A 543 -28.59 -0.98 4.03
N ASN A 544 -29.16 -1.90 4.80
CA ASN A 544 -30.38 -2.61 4.45
C ASN A 544 -31.50 -1.60 4.17
N THR A 545 -31.98 -1.60 2.93
CA THR A 545 -33.23 -0.95 2.54
C THR A 545 -34.38 -1.68 3.25
N MET A 546 -34.98 -1.05 4.27
CA MET A 546 -36.24 -1.51 4.82
C MET A 546 -37.36 -1.25 3.81
N HIS A 547 -37.88 -2.32 3.20
CA HIS A 547 -39.17 -2.30 2.54
C HIS A 547 -40.27 -2.23 3.59
N TYR A 548 -40.94 -1.08 3.69
CA TYR A 548 -42.27 -1.00 4.29
C TYR A 548 -43.27 -1.54 3.28
N GLY A 549 -43.84 -2.71 3.58
CA GLY A 549 -45.09 -3.20 3.00
C GLY A 549 -46.15 -3.21 4.09
N SER A 550 -47.25 -2.51 3.82
CA SER A 550 -48.54 -2.61 4.51
C SER A 550 -49.14 -4.00 4.42
#